data_AF-A0A4Y7SQZ7-F1
#
_entry.id   AF-A0A4Y7SQZ7-F1
#
_cell.length_a   1.000
_cell.length_b   1.000
_cell.length_c   1.000
_cell.angle_alpha   90.00
_cell.angle_beta   90.00
_cell.angle_gamma   90.00
#
_symmetry.space_group_name_H-M   'P 1'
#
loop_
_entity.id
_entity.type
_entity.pdbx_description
1 polymer ?
#
loop_
_entity_poly.entity_id
_entity_poly.type
_entity_poly.pdbx_seq_one_letter_code
_entity_poly.pdbx_strand_id
1 'polypeptide(L)'
;MTGSGGIKCAQLAGAVLNNKLDKKGHHDLFRWWWKKVVNKAFTFPDTSNTRFGSYCEAAIELIVHLDRFKESLSFIQAKKGTHRWSHMEQNLWDALHDTPTLCELLVLGLYAETVGKHYMAIIQAHAKNGTNMLMLGPLHDNVRKHLEVLHRDPEQLLSGDVDTLHLIAVLYGQEWQRPDFIRVVHSMAPTLPHLASLLCAFFSGAGKTWERFTSEFAPGGLIDETSLEEKELAWMLPTNDINEGALGSFRVMMRRQPQLSLSVQNAQAIMARESTGEDQKREQEIIEHSRQRVAEKEATWKKRQQKRQEKDLWLEALELVLDETKVPGLKGEALKDMLDKFKAVGAPDLGNVNRRSKVGAIREALIVAIEKYNNGTWRIAGEDEGEGDESSDLGDDEPSALEPISDWEETDTED
;
A
#
# COMPACT_ATOMS: atom_id res chain seq x y z
N MET A 1 26.05 -7.18 5.80
CA MET A 1 26.65 -6.28 4.79
C MET A 1 28.15 -6.56 4.78
N THR A 2 28.78 -6.76 3.62
CA THR A 2 30.18 -7.21 3.53
C THR A 2 31.15 -6.19 4.13
N GLY A 3 32.22 -6.65 4.76
CA GLY A 3 33.24 -5.80 5.39
C GLY A 3 34.27 -5.24 4.40
N SER A 4 34.37 -5.82 3.21
CA SER A 4 35.36 -5.52 2.15
C SER A 4 34.79 -5.85 0.76
N GLY A 5 35.59 -5.64 -0.28
CA GLY A 5 35.27 -6.00 -1.67
C GLY A 5 34.42 -4.97 -2.42
N GLY A 6 33.93 -5.35 -3.60
CA GLY A 6 33.24 -4.48 -4.55
C GLY A 6 31.96 -3.88 -3.99
N ILE A 7 31.15 -4.67 -3.28
CA ILE A 7 29.94 -4.17 -2.62
C ILE A 7 30.29 -3.10 -1.58
N LYS A 8 31.34 -3.32 -0.78
CA LYS A 8 31.76 -2.34 0.22
C LYS A 8 32.33 -1.08 -0.42
N CYS A 9 33.09 -1.23 -1.51
CA CYS A 9 33.60 -0.13 -2.31
C CYS A 9 32.44 0.74 -2.84
N ALA A 10 31.43 0.13 -3.47
CA ALA A 10 30.25 0.84 -3.98
C ALA A 10 29.43 1.53 -2.86
N GLN A 11 29.35 0.91 -1.67
CA GLN A 11 28.74 1.52 -0.50
C GLN A 11 29.52 2.76 -0.04
N LEU A 12 30.84 2.64 0.10
CA LEU A 12 31.72 3.75 0.51
C LEU A 12 31.68 4.88 -0.50
N ALA A 13 31.71 4.57 -1.80
CA ALA A 13 31.59 5.55 -2.87
C ALA A 13 30.29 6.34 -2.76
N GLY A 14 29.14 5.68 -2.50
CA GLY A 14 27.89 6.40 -2.26
C GLY A 14 27.92 7.25 -0.98
N ALA A 15 28.49 6.73 0.10
CA ALA A 15 28.60 7.47 1.35
C ALA A 15 29.52 8.70 1.27
N VAL A 16 30.56 8.65 0.42
CA VAL A 16 31.53 9.72 0.22
C VAL A 16 31.07 10.69 -0.87
N LEU A 17 30.48 10.22 -1.97
CA LEU A 17 30.21 11.02 -3.18
C LEU A 17 28.71 11.35 -3.38
N ASN A 18 27.81 10.64 -2.70
CA ASN A 18 26.36 10.84 -2.79
C ASN A 18 25.70 11.00 -1.41
N ASN A 19 26.36 11.74 -0.53
CA ASN A 19 25.84 12.04 0.80
C ASN A 19 25.53 13.53 0.95
N LYS A 20 24.27 13.83 1.23
CA LYS A 20 23.76 15.21 1.39
C LYS A 20 24.26 15.93 2.64
N LEU A 21 24.87 15.20 3.58
CA LEU A 21 25.46 15.80 4.77
C LEU A 21 26.90 16.20 4.46
N ASP A 22 27.14 17.49 4.25
CA ASP A 22 28.45 18.07 3.92
C ASP A 22 29.56 17.73 4.93
N LYS A 23 29.19 17.42 6.18
CA LYS A 23 30.13 16.98 7.21
C LYS A 23 30.63 15.55 7.02
N LYS A 24 29.89 14.72 6.27
CA LYS A 24 30.13 13.28 6.11
C LYS A 24 30.55 12.88 4.70
N GLY A 25 30.19 13.66 3.68
CA GLY A 25 30.57 13.41 2.30
C GLY A 25 30.70 14.69 1.48
N HIS A 26 30.91 14.51 0.18
CA HIS A 26 31.33 15.56 -0.75
C HIS A 26 30.35 15.71 -1.92
N HIS A 27 29.04 15.52 -1.71
CA HIS A 27 28.08 15.44 -2.80
C HIS A 27 28.15 16.60 -3.80
N ASP A 28 27.92 17.83 -3.33
CA ASP A 28 27.89 19.00 -4.21
C ASP A 28 29.27 19.30 -4.81
N LEU A 29 30.32 19.18 -3.99
CA LEU A 29 31.70 19.37 -4.45
C LEU A 29 32.06 18.38 -5.56
N PHE A 30 31.75 17.10 -5.38
CA PHE A 30 32.00 16.05 -6.37
C PHE A 30 31.22 16.32 -7.66
N ARG A 31 29.93 16.68 -7.57
CA ARG A 31 29.12 17.02 -8.75
C ARG A 31 29.68 18.20 -9.52
N TRP A 32 30.10 19.25 -8.84
CA TRP A 32 30.71 20.43 -9.47
C TRP A 32 32.06 20.10 -10.09
N TRP A 33 32.89 19.36 -9.38
CA TRP A 33 34.17 18.87 -9.89
C TRP A 33 33.96 18.04 -11.15
N TRP A 34 33.03 17.08 -11.12
CA TRP A 34 32.72 16.21 -12.26
C TRP A 34 32.21 17.01 -13.45
N LYS A 35 31.27 17.94 -13.23
CA LYS A 35 30.77 18.83 -14.29
C LYS A 35 31.90 19.66 -14.90
N LYS A 36 32.86 20.13 -14.10
CA LYS A 36 33.98 20.95 -14.58
C LYS A 36 35.05 20.15 -15.32
N VAL A 37 35.40 18.96 -14.82
CA VAL A 37 36.52 18.16 -15.33
C VAL A 37 36.09 17.19 -16.43
N VAL A 38 34.92 16.56 -16.28
CA VAL A 38 34.37 15.56 -17.22
C VAL A 38 33.38 16.21 -18.20
N ASN A 39 33.01 17.47 -17.99
CA ASN A 39 32.05 18.22 -18.81
C ASN A 39 30.68 17.52 -18.96
N LYS A 40 30.24 16.83 -17.90
CA LYS A 40 28.96 16.12 -17.87
C LYS A 40 28.30 16.31 -16.51
N ALA A 41 26.98 16.53 -16.48
CA ALA A 41 26.26 16.46 -15.22
C ALA A 41 26.17 14.99 -14.77
N PHE A 42 26.66 14.69 -13.57
CA PHE A 42 26.67 13.34 -13.04
C PHE A 42 26.30 13.33 -11.56
N THR A 43 25.54 12.32 -11.17
CA THR A 43 25.22 12.02 -9.78
C THR A 43 25.60 10.58 -9.55
N PHE A 44 26.45 10.32 -8.56
CA PHE A 44 26.82 8.95 -8.24
C PHE A 44 25.58 8.13 -7.84
N PRO A 45 25.48 6.84 -8.19
CA PRO A 45 24.33 6.01 -7.83
C PRO A 45 24.03 5.98 -6.32
N ASP A 46 22.74 5.87 -5.97
CA ASP A 46 22.25 6.01 -4.58
C ASP A 46 22.34 4.70 -3.78
N THR A 47 23.57 4.26 -3.51
CA THR A 47 23.83 3.00 -2.78
C THR A 47 23.52 3.07 -1.28
N SER A 48 23.27 4.28 -0.75
CA SER A 48 22.95 4.49 0.68
C SER A 48 21.47 4.24 1.00
N ASN A 49 20.57 4.41 0.04
CA ASN A 49 19.13 4.22 0.23
C ASN A 49 18.61 2.87 -0.29
N THR A 50 19.50 1.85 -0.42
CA THR A 50 19.14 0.47 -0.80
C THR A 50 18.24 0.37 -2.03
N ARG A 51 18.43 1.24 -3.02
CA ARG A 51 17.65 1.17 -4.26
C ARG A 51 18.07 -0.05 -5.06
N PHE A 52 17.09 -0.77 -5.61
CA PHE A 52 17.35 -1.90 -6.48
C PHE A 52 18.27 -1.50 -7.64
N GLY A 53 19.26 -2.34 -7.95
CA GLY A 53 20.24 -2.10 -9.02
C GLY A 53 21.31 -1.03 -8.73
N SER A 54 21.17 -0.21 -7.68
CA SER A 54 22.10 0.90 -7.42
C SER A 54 23.56 0.47 -7.22
N TYR A 55 23.80 -0.71 -6.66
CA TYR A 55 25.13 -1.25 -6.47
C TYR A 55 25.78 -1.70 -7.78
N CYS A 56 25.01 -2.31 -8.69
CA CYS A 56 25.51 -2.66 -10.00
C CYS A 56 25.78 -1.42 -10.86
N GLU A 57 24.90 -0.42 -10.82
CA GLU A 57 25.15 0.86 -11.49
C GLU A 57 26.37 1.57 -10.92
N ALA A 58 26.54 1.56 -9.59
CA ALA A 58 27.74 2.09 -8.96
C ALA A 58 29.00 1.37 -9.45
N ALA A 59 28.96 0.05 -9.55
CA ALA A 59 30.08 -0.74 -10.04
C ALA A 59 30.44 -0.39 -11.50
N ILE A 60 29.43 -0.25 -12.37
CA ILE A 60 29.62 0.17 -13.76
C ILE A 60 30.28 1.55 -13.82
N GLU A 61 29.72 2.54 -13.12
CA GLU A 61 30.27 3.90 -13.13
C GLU A 61 31.71 3.95 -12.59
N LEU A 62 31.97 3.27 -11.46
CA LEU A 62 33.30 3.20 -10.85
C LEU A 62 34.35 2.60 -11.80
N ILE A 63 33.97 1.59 -12.59
CA ILE A 63 34.88 0.96 -13.55
C ILE A 63 35.09 1.84 -14.78
N VAL A 64 34.01 2.32 -15.42
CA VAL A 64 34.09 3.12 -16.66
C VAL A 64 34.90 4.40 -16.43
N HIS A 65 34.80 4.98 -15.24
CA HIS A 65 35.43 6.25 -14.91
C HIS A 65 36.45 6.13 -13.77
N LEU A 66 37.08 4.97 -13.61
CA LEU A 66 38.00 4.65 -12.51
C LEU A 66 39.03 5.75 -12.24
N ASP A 67 39.73 6.20 -13.28
CA ASP A 67 40.75 7.24 -13.14
C ASP A 67 40.17 8.59 -12.73
N ARG A 68 38.98 8.94 -13.20
CA ARG A 68 38.29 10.19 -12.81
C ARG A 68 37.86 10.15 -11.35
N PHE A 69 37.42 8.99 -10.85
CA PHE A 69 37.13 8.83 -9.43
C PHE A 69 38.39 9.01 -8.58
N LYS A 70 39.52 8.40 -8.99
CA LYS A 70 40.82 8.61 -8.32
C LYS A 70 41.22 10.08 -8.32
N GLU A 71 41.23 10.74 -9.48
CA GLU A 71 41.53 12.17 -9.59
C GLU A 71 40.65 13.04 -8.67
N SER A 72 39.35 12.72 -8.60
CA SER A 72 38.40 13.45 -7.74
C SER A 72 38.74 13.33 -6.25
N LEU A 73 39.15 12.14 -5.80
CA LEU A 73 39.53 11.92 -4.41
C LEU A 73 40.86 12.59 -4.07
N SER A 74 41.83 12.57 -4.99
CA SER A 74 43.08 13.32 -4.85
C SER A 74 42.82 14.82 -4.75
N PHE A 75 41.88 15.36 -5.53
CA PHE A 75 41.46 16.76 -5.41
C PHE A 75 40.82 17.06 -4.06
N ILE A 76 39.95 16.17 -3.56
CA ILE A 76 39.34 16.30 -2.23
C ILE A 76 40.41 16.31 -1.14
N GLN A 77 41.42 15.42 -1.23
CA GLN A 77 42.56 15.41 -0.30
C GLN A 77 43.35 16.71 -0.35
N ALA A 78 43.70 17.20 -1.56
CA ALA A 78 44.46 18.42 -1.76
C ALA A 78 43.75 19.67 -1.21
N LYS A 79 42.42 19.71 -1.29
CA LYS A 79 41.60 20.81 -0.74
C LYS A 79 41.68 20.88 0.79
N LYS A 80 41.95 19.79 1.48
CA LYS A 80 42.01 19.76 2.95
C LYS A 80 43.31 20.39 3.43
N GLY A 81 43.22 21.34 4.36
CA GLY A 81 44.40 21.96 4.96
C GLY A 81 45.35 20.98 5.67
N THR A 82 44.84 19.81 6.11
CA THR A 82 45.65 18.74 6.71
C THR A 82 46.27 17.80 5.67
N HIS A 83 45.78 17.82 4.42
CA HIS A 83 46.12 16.86 3.37
C HIS A 83 45.93 15.38 3.77
N ARG A 84 45.11 15.10 4.78
CA ARG A 84 44.82 13.75 5.26
C ARG A 84 43.43 13.28 4.83
N TRP A 85 43.36 12.01 4.49
CA TRP A 85 42.13 11.30 4.22
C TRP A 85 41.36 11.04 5.52
N SER A 86 40.03 11.03 5.45
CA SER A 86 39.22 10.35 6.47
C SER A 86 39.32 8.83 6.27
N HIS A 87 39.00 8.04 7.30
CA HIS A 87 38.99 6.58 7.18
C HIS A 87 38.11 6.09 6.01
N MET A 88 36.94 6.69 5.79
CA MET A 88 36.06 6.27 4.69
C MET A 88 36.65 6.59 3.31
N GLU A 89 37.28 7.77 3.17
CA GLU A 89 37.90 8.15 1.91
C GLU A 89 39.13 7.27 1.64
N GLN A 90 39.96 7.01 2.66
CA GLN A 90 41.16 6.19 2.51
C GLN A 90 40.78 4.78 2.08
N ASN A 91 39.79 4.18 2.75
CA ASN A 91 39.29 2.86 2.40
C ASN A 91 38.72 2.83 0.97
N LEU A 92 38.05 3.90 0.53
CA LEU A 92 37.57 4.01 -0.85
C LEU A 92 38.74 4.10 -1.84
N TRP A 93 39.75 4.92 -1.55
CA TRP A 93 40.94 5.03 -2.39
C TRP A 93 41.69 3.72 -2.52
N ASP A 94 41.93 3.05 -1.41
CA ASP A 94 42.60 1.75 -1.38
C ASP A 94 41.80 0.74 -2.20
N ALA A 95 40.47 0.71 -2.06
CA ALA A 95 39.58 -0.14 -2.85
C ALA A 95 39.62 0.13 -4.36
N LEU A 96 39.77 1.39 -4.79
CA LEU A 96 39.91 1.74 -6.22
C LEU A 96 41.28 1.35 -6.81
N HIS A 97 42.25 1.01 -5.97
CA HIS A 97 43.56 0.50 -6.37
C HIS A 97 43.72 -1.01 -6.13
N ASP A 98 42.75 -1.64 -5.48
CA ASP A 98 42.78 -3.05 -5.12
C ASP A 98 42.25 -3.93 -6.25
N THR A 99 43.15 -4.71 -6.86
CA THR A 99 42.83 -5.57 -8.01
C THR A 99 41.68 -6.56 -7.75
N PRO A 100 41.64 -7.31 -6.62
CA PRO A 100 40.49 -8.15 -6.27
C PRO A 100 39.17 -7.39 -6.19
N THR A 101 39.16 -6.21 -5.56
CA THR A 101 37.96 -5.36 -5.48
C THR A 101 37.48 -4.91 -6.86
N LEU A 102 38.40 -4.54 -7.76
CA LEU A 102 38.06 -4.20 -9.15
C LEU A 102 37.46 -5.40 -9.89
N CYS A 103 37.97 -6.62 -9.68
CA CYS A 103 37.35 -7.84 -10.23
C CYS A 103 35.90 -8.00 -9.75
N GLU A 104 35.63 -7.82 -8.46
CA GLU A 104 34.26 -7.91 -7.93
C GLU A 104 33.33 -6.84 -8.55
N LEU A 105 33.81 -5.60 -8.73
CA LEU A 105 33.03 -4.55 -9.39
C LEU A 105 32.73 -4.90 -10.86
N LEU A 106 33.70 -5.43 -11.60
CA LEU A 106 33.49 -5.89 -12.98
C LEU A 106 32.41 -6.98 -13.05
N VAL A 107 32.44 -7.95 -12.14
CA VAL A 107 31.44 -9.01 -12.07
C VAL A 107 30.04 -8.45 -11.79
N LEU A 108 29.90 -7.50 -10.85
CA LEU A 108 28.61 -6.85 -10.56
C LEU A 108 28.07 -6.09 -11.76
N GLY A 109 28.93 -5.39 -12.49
CA GLY A 109 28.54 -4.66 -13.70
C GLY A 109 28.16 -5.61 -14.84
N LEU A 110 28.92 -6.69 -15.04
CA LEU A 110 28.61 -7.72 -16.05
C LEU A 110 27.28 -8.42 -15.76
N TYR A 111 26.97 -8.73 -14.51
CA TYR A 111 25.65 -9.26 -14.15
C TYR A 111 24.52 -8.26 -14.45
N ALA A 112 24.74 -6.96 -14.21
CA ALA A 112 23.76 -5.94 -14.56
C ALA A 112 23.51 -5.89 -16.07
N GLU A 113 24.56 -5.86 -16.88
CA GLU A 113 24.46 -5.74 -18.33
C GLU A 113 24.01 -7.02 -19.03
N THR A 114 24.14 -8.20 -18.40
CA THR A 114 23.70 -9.48 -19.00
C THR A 114 22.34 -9.94 -18.51
N VAL A 115 21.96 -9.62 -17.27
CA VAL A 115 20.73 -10.13 -16.64
C VAL A 115 19.95 -9.03 -15.95
N GLY A 116 20.56 -8.35 -14.97
CA GLY A 116 19.83 -7.53 -14.01
C GLY A 116 19.01 -6.40 -14.64
N LYS A 117 19.62 -5.63 -15.54
CA LYS A 117 18.96 -4.48 -16.19
C LYS A 117 17.88 -4.93 -17.16
N HIS A 118 18.14 -5.97 -17.94
CA HIS A 118 17.21 -6.52 -18.92
C HIS A 118 16.01 -7.19 -18.26
N TYR A 119 16.24 -7.97 -17.19
CA TYR A 119 15.16 -8.52 -16.37
C TYR A 119 14.26 -7.41 -15.84
N MET A 120 14.83 -6.34 -15.26
CA MET A 120 14.03 -5.23 -14.75
C MET A 120 13.26 -4.49 -15.85
N ALA A 121 13.85 -4.30 -17.02
CA ALA A 121 13.17 -3.69 -18.17
C ALA A 121 11.96 -4.53 -18.61
N ILE A 122 12.10 -5.86 -18.63
CA ILE A 122 11.02 -6.79 -18.97
C ILE A 122 9.92 -6.77 -17.91
N ILE A 123 10.27 -6.83 -16.63
CA ILE A 123 9.31 -6.72 -15.51
C ILE A 123 8.53 -5.41 -15.60
N GLN A 124 9.21 -4.28 -15.86
CA GLN A 124 8.55 -2.98 -16.03
C GLN A 124 7.63 -2.95 -17.25
N ALA A 125 8.01 -3.59 -18.36
CA ALA A 125 7.17 -3.70 -19.55
C ALA A 125 5.90 -4.51 -19.25
N HIS A 126 6.02 -5.65 -18.55
CA HIS A 126 4.88 -6.44 -18.10
C HIS A 126 3.95 -5.67 -17.17
N ALA A 127 4.51 -4.91 -16.22
CA ALA A 127 3.72 -4.06 -15.33
C ALA A 127 2.94 -2.98 -16.10
N LYS A 128 3.57 -2.31 -17.07
CA LYS A 128 2.90 -1.31 -17.94
C LYS A 128 1.78 -1.93 -18.77
N ASN A 129 1.94 -3.18 -19.17
CA ASN A 129 0.95 -3.93 -19.95
C ASN A 129 -0.14 -4.57 -19.07
N GLY A 130 -0.13 -4.34 -17.74
CA GLY A 130 -1.11 -4.94 -16.82
C GLY A 130 -0.99 -6.46 -16.68
N THR A 131 0.15 -7.04 -17.06
CA THR A 131 0.39 -8.48 -16.90
C THR A 131 0.46 -8.81 -15.41
N ASN A 132 -0.28 -9.83 -14.98
CA ASN A 132 -0.20 -10.34 -13.61
C ASN A 132 1.18 -10.96 -13.33
N MET A 133 1.79 -10.61 -12.19
CA MET A 133 3.08 -11.16 -11.72
C MET A 133 3.10 -12.70 -11.70
N LEU A 134 1.97 -13.32 -11.33
CA LEU A 134 1.84 -14.78 -11.23
C LEU A 134 1.97 -15.48 -12.59
N MET A 135 1.87 -14.74 -13.71
CA MET A 135 2.06 -15.26 -15.06
C MET A 135 3.52 -15.25 -15.52
N LEU A 136 4.44 -14.74 -14.71
CA LEU A 136 5.85 -14.55 -15.09
C LEU A 136 6.75 -15.75 -14.80
N GLY A 137 6.19 -16.92 -14.45
CA GLY A 137 6.94 -18.17 -14.29
C GLY A 137 7.88 -18.48 -15.47
N PRO A 138 7.43 -18.39 -16.74
CA PRO A 138 8.31 -18.60 -17.90
C PRO A 138 9.49 -17.63 -17.99
N LEU A 139 9.31 -16.37 -17.57
CA LEU A 139 10.40 -15.39 -17.53
C LEU A 139 11.46 -15.82 -16.51
N HIS A 140 11.05 -16.22 -15.31
CA HIS A 140 11.94 -16.68 -14.26
C HIS A 140 12.73 -17.92 -14.66
N ASP A 141 12.09 -18.88 -15.32
CA ASP A 141 12.77 -20.07 -15.84
C ASP A 141 13.79 -19.72 -16.95
N ASN A 142 13.48 -18.75 -17.80
CA ASN A 142 14.43 -18.26 -18.80
C ASN A 142 15.65 -17.58 -18.16
N VAL A 143 15.47 -16.80 -17.09
CA VAL A 143 16.60 -16.22 -16.33
C VAL A 143 17.50 -17.32 -15.78
N ARG A 144 16.91 -18.37 -15.17
CA ARG A 144 17.67 -19.52 -14.64
C ARG A 144 18.47 -20.20 -15.74
N LYS A 145 17.85 -20.53 -16.88
CA LYS A 145 18.52 -21.14 -18.04
C LYS A 145 19.65 -20.26 -18.58
N HIS A 146 19.43 -18.95 -18.64
CA HIS A 146 20.46 -18.00 -19.09
C HIS A 146 21.67 -17.98 -18.15
N LEU A 147 21.45 -17.99 -16.84
CA LEU A 147 22.53 -18.07 -15.86
C LEU A 147 23.33 -19.38 -15.96
N GLU A 148 22.68 -20.51 -16.31
CA GLU A 148 23.37 -21.77 -16.59
C GLU A 148 24.28 -21.69 -17.82
N VAL A 149 23.83 -21.00 -18.88
CA VAL A 149 24.65 -20.73 -20.08
C VAL A 149 25.87 -19.88 -19.73
N LEU A 150 25.68 -18.77 -19.00
CA LEU A 150 26.76 -17.90 -18.58
C LEU A 150 27.73 -18.58 -17.60
N HIS A 151 27.24 -19.47 -16.75
CA HIS A 151 28.07 -20.26 -15.84
C HIS A 151 28.96 -21.27 -16.60
N ARG A 152 28.45 -21.87 -17.69
CA ARG A 152 29.17 -22.86 -18.49
C ARG A 152 30.36 -22.28 -19.24
N ASP A 153 30.17 -21.07 -19.76
CA ASP A 153 31.20 -20.37 -20.53
C ASP A 153 31.22 -18.88 -20.15
N PRO A 154 31.78 -18.52 -18.98
CA PRO A 154 31.82 -17.13 -18.52
C PRO A 154 32.88 -16.30 -19.25
N GLU A 155 33.86 -16.95 -19.88
CA GLU A 155 34.97 -16.27 -20.58
C GLU A 155 34.52 -15.57 -21.86
N GLN A 156 33.39 -16.00 -22.45
CA GLN A 156 32.77 -15.31 -23.58
C GLN A 156 32.43 -13.84 -23.28
N LEU A 157 32.26 -13.47 -22.01
CA LEU A 157 31.97 -12.10 -21.58
C LEU A 157 33.21 -11.19 -21.51
N LEU A 158 34.42 -11.76 -21.65
CA LEU A 158 35.68 -11.08 -21.42
C LEU A 158 36.38 -10.66 -22.71
N SER A 159 35.92 -11.14 -23.86
CA SER A 159 36.53 -10.86 -25.16
C SER A 159 35.52 -11.01 -26.29
N GLY A 160 35.90 -10.55 -27.49
CA GLY A 160 35.05 -10.61 -28.68
C GLY A 160 34.54 -9.25 -29.13
N ASP A 161 33.69 -9.27 -30.16
CA ASP A 161 33.08 -8.08 -30.73
C ASP A 161 31.88 -7.63 -29.90
N VAL A 162 32.00 -6.47 -29.25
CA VAL A 162 30.98 -5.91 -28.37
C VAL A 162 29.66 -5.69 -29.10
N ASP A 163 29.71 -5.35 -30.40
CA ASP A 163 28.52 -5.00 -31.18
C ASP A 163 27.68 -6.23 -31.55
N THR A 164 28.22 -7.44 -31.43
CA THR A 164 27.50 -8.69 -31.72
C THR A 164 27.38 -9.64 -30.52
N LEU A 165 28.28 -9.53 -29.53
CA LEU A 165 28.32 -10.39 -28.35
C LEU A 165 27.01 -10.36 -27.54
N HIS A 166 26.29 -9.24 -27.55
CA HIS A 166 25.04 -9.11 -26.80
C HIS A 166 24.01 -10.18 -27.16
N LEU A 167 24.00 -10.64 -28.42
CA LEU A 167 23.06 -11.65 -28.94
C LEU A 167 23.11 -12.99 -28.19
N ILE A 168 24.27 -13.33 -27.63
CA ILE A 168 24.48 -14.59 -26.90
C ILE A 168 24.67 -14.38 -25.40
N ALA A 169 25.16 -13.20 -25.00
CA ALA A 169 25.52 -12.90 -23.61
C ALA A 169 24.39 -12.27 -22.79
N VAL A 170 23.45 -11.57 -23.44
CA VAL A 170 22.37 -10.84 -22.78
C VAL A 170 21.10 -11.68 -22.75
N LEU A 171 20.36 -11.61 -21.64
CA LEU A 171 19.05 -12.26 -21.50
C LEU A 171 18.07 -11.75 -22.58
N TYR A 172 17.77 -12.59 -23.57
CA TYR A 172 17.01 -12.29 -24.81
C TYR A 172 17.76 -11.47 -25.88
N GLY A 173 19.08 -11.33 -25.75
CA GLY A 173 19.93 -10.83 -26.81
C GLY A 173 19.77 -9.35 -27.16
N GLN A 174 19.14 -8.53 -26.31
CA GLN A 174 19.07 -7.09 -26.56
C GLN A 174 20.45 -6.44 -26.42
N GLU A 175 20.58 -5.23 -26.96
CA GLU A 175 21.80 -4.44 -26.87
C GLU A 175 22.20 -4.13 -25.41
N TRP A 176 23.50 -3.91 -25.22
CA TRP A 176 24.06 -3.42 -23.97
C TRP A 176 23.47 -2.05 -23.62
N GLN A 177 23.13 -1.82 -22.36
CA GLN A 177 22.78 -0.47 -21.91
C GLN A 177 24.02 0.41 -21.80
N ARG A 178 25.17 -0.20 -21.48
CA ARG A 178 26.48 0.45 -21.35
C ARG A 178 27.53 -0.30 -22.17
N PRO A 179 27.53 -0.15 -23.52
CA PRO A 179 28.57 -0.78 -24.36
C PRO A 179 29.97 -0.23 -24.06
N ASP A 180 30.09 0.99 -23.53
CA ASP A 180 31.34 1.57 -23.03
C ASP A 180 31.92 0.75 -21.86
N PHE A 181 31.08 0.27 -20.95
CA PHE A 181 31.51 -0.60 -19.86
C PHE A 181 32.06 -1.93 -20.36
N ILE A 182 31.41 -2.57 -21.33
CA ILE A 182 31.90 -3.85 -21.91
C ILE A 182 33.27 -3.65 -22.59
N ARG A 183 33.46 -2.53 -23.29
CA ARG A 183 34.77 -2.19 -23.87
C ARG A 183 35.86 -2.03 -22.80
N VAL A 184 35.54 -1.44 -21.65
CA VAL A 184 36.46 -1.34 -20.50
C VAL A 184 36.72 -2.71 -19.86
N VAL A 185 35.70 -3.57 -19.73
CA VAL A 185 35.88 -4.95 -19.28
C VAL A 185 36.89 -5.68 -20.16
N HIS A 186 36.72 -5.62 -21.48
CA HIS A 186 37.61 -6.29 -22.45
C HIS A 186 39.05 -5.75 -22.38
N SER A 187 39.24 -4.45 -22.09
CA SER A 187 40.58 -3.88 -21.95
C SER A 187 41.24 -4.26 -20.62
N MET A 188 40.46 -4.42 -19.55
CA MET A 188 40.96 -4.80 -18.22
C MET A 188 41.17 -6.30 -18.06
N ALA A 189 40.35 -7.14 -18.68
CA ALA A 189 40.34 -8.59 -18.49
C ALA A 189 41.72 -9.27 -18.64
N PRO A 190 42.57 -8.91 -19.63
CA PRO A 190 43.90 -9.50 -19.76
C PRO A 190 44.83 -9.27 -18.56
N THR A 191 44.57 -8.24 -17.75
CA THR A 191 45.36 -7.91 -16.56
C THR A 191 44.81 -8.51 -15.26
N LEU A 192 43.67 -9.20 -15.34
CA LEU A 192 42.90 -9.67 -14.19
C LEU A 192 42.75 -11.21 -14.23
N PRO A 193 43.78 -11.97 -13.81
CA PRO A 193 43.83 -13.42 -14.03
C PRO A 193 42.74 -14.22 -13.30
N HIS A 194 42.12 -13.65 -12.26
CA HIS A 194 41.07 -14.32 -11.49
C HIS A 194 39.64 -13.93 -11.89
N LEU A 195 39.48 -13.04 -12.88
CA LEU A 195 38.17 -12.53 -13.28
C LEU A 195 37.25 -13.65 -13.80
N ALA A 196 37.77 -14.54 -14.65
CA ALA A 196 37.01 -15.66 -15.19
C ALA A 196 36.51 -16.62 -14.09
N SER A 197 37.40 -16.99 -13.15
CA SER A 197 37.02 -17.84 -12.02
C SER A 197 35.98 -17.18 -11.13
N LEU A 198 36.10 -15.86 -10.90
CA LEU A 198 35.14 -15.10 -10.11
C LEU A 198 33.78 -15.01 -10.80
N LEU A 199 33.74 -14.82 -12.12
CA LEU A 199 32.49 -14.87 -12.91
C LEU A 199 31.81 -16.22 -12.79
N CYS A 200 32.57 -17.31 -12.96
CA CYS A 200 32.04 -18.67 -12.83
C CYS A 200 31.37 -18.89 -11.46
N ALA A 201 32.07 -18.51 -10.39
CA ALA A 201 31.57 -18.61 -9.02
C ALA A 201 30.34 -17.72 -8.79
N PHE A 202 30.36 -16.50 -9.31
CA PHE A 202 29.26 -15.55 -9.18
C PHE A 202 28.00 -16.04 -9.88
N PHE A 203 28.08 -16.46 -11.16
CA PHE A 203 26.90 -16.96 -11.88
C PHE A 203 26.35 -18.27 -11.29
N SER A 204 27.22 -19.14 -10.77
CA SER A 204 26.79 -20.32 -10.00
C SER A 204 25.99 -19.91 -8.75
N GLY A 205 26.49 -18.95 -7.98
CA GLY A 205 25.81 -18.42 -6.80
C GLY A 205 24.52 -17.67 -7.13
N ALA A 206 24.52 -16.88 -8.20
CA ALA A 206 23.35 -16.18 -8.70
C ALA A 206 22.26 -17.18 -9.13
N GLY A 207 22.62 -18.22 -9.88
CA GLY A 207 21.70 -19.29 -10.29
C GLY A 207 21.00 -19.95 -9.10
N LYS A 208 21.76 -20.34 -8.06
CA LYS A 208 21.20 -20.90 -6.81
C LYS A 208 20.28 -19.91 -6.08
N THR A 209 20.62 -18.63 -6.12
CA THR A 209 19.81 -17.58 -5.49
C THR A 209 18.48 -17.40 -6.24
N TRP A 210 18.52 -17.41 -7.57
CA TRP A 210 17.33 -17.37 -8.41
C TRP A 210 16.44 -18.60 -8.20
N GLU A 211 17.01 -19.79 -8.16
CA GLU A 211 16.27 -21.03 -7.88
C GLU A 211 15.48 -20.94 -6.57
N ARG A 212 16.12 -20.43 -5.50
CA ARG A 212 15.44 -20.19 -4.22
C ARG A 212 14.39 -19.06 -4.32
N PHE A 213 14.68 -17.99 -5.05
CA PHE A 213 13.80 -16.83 -5.17
C PHE A 213 12.54 -17.15 -5.98
N THR A 214 12.62 -18.07 -6.93
CA THR A 214 11.52 -18.40 -7.85
C THR A 214 10.98 -19.82 -7.62
N SER A 215 11.22 -20.41 -6.45
CA SER A 215 10.80 -21.78 -6.15
C SER A 215 9.29 -21.98 -6.25
N GLU A 216 8.50 -20.96 -5.90
CA GLU A 216 7.03 -21.00 -6.03
C GLU A 216 6.55 -21.04 -7.48
N PHE A 217 7.37 -20.56 -8.43
CA PHE A 217 7.12 -20.57 -9.87
C PHE A 217 7.69 -21.81 -10.58
N ALA A 218 8.41 -22.68 -9.87
CA ALA A 218 8.96 -23.89 -10.46
C ALA A 218 7.83 -24.86 -10.87
N PRO A 219 8.06 -25.77 -11.84
CA PRO A 219 7.07 -26.78 -12.20
C PRO A 219 6.62 -27.59 -10.98
N GLY A 220 5.31 -27.67 -10.74
CA GLY A 220 4.74 -28.28 -9.52
C GLY A 220 4.89 -27.43 -8.25
N GLY A 221 5.27 -26.16 -8.39
CA GLY A 221 5.26 -25.17 -7.32
C GLY A 221 3.86 -24.58 -7.12
N LEU A 222 3.66 -23.91 -5.98
CA LEU A 222 2.35 -23.36 -5.59
C LEU A 222 1.74 -22.48 -6.68
N ILE A 223 2.52 -21.57 -7.28
CA ILE A 223 2.03 -20.66 -8.33
C ILE A 223 1.84 -21.41 -9.65
N ASP A 224 2.67 -22.39 -9.97
CA ASP A 224 2.53 -23.18 -11.20
C ASP A 224 1.23 -23.99 -11.19
N GLU A 225 0.93 -24.67 -10.08
CA GLU A 225 -0.27 -25.49 -9.88
C GLU A 225 -1.57 -24.67 -9.77
N THR A 226 -1.47 -23.38 -9.43
CA THR A 226 -2.63 -22.49 -9.31
C THR A 226 -3.32 -22.30 -10.66
N SER A 227 -4.65 -22.42 -10.68
CA SER A 227 -5.47 -22.22 -11.87
C SER A 227 -5.41 -20.77 -12.38
N LEU A 228 -5.85 -20.55 -13.63
CA LEU A 228 -5.91 -19.20 -14.19
C LEU A 228 -6.88 -18.31 -13.41
N GLU A 229 -8.03 -18.85 -13.01
CA GLU A 229 -9.05 -18.13 -12.23
C GLU A 229 -8.50 -17.68 -10.87
N GLU A 230 -7.78 -18.56 -10.16
CA GLU A 230 -7.14 -18.21 -8.90
C GLU A 230 -6.03 -17.17 -9.08
N LYS A 231 -5.23 -17.27 -10.16
CA LYS A 231 -4.24 -16.25 -10.51
C LYS A 231 -4.89 -14.90 -10.76
N GLU A 232 -6.02 -14.86 -11.47
CA GLU A 232 -6.79 -13.64 -11.73
C GLU A 232 -7.41 -13.04 -10.45
N LEU A 233 -7.91 -13.89 -9.55
CA LEU A 233 -8.40 -13.44 -8.24
C LEU A 233 -7.28 -12.88 -7.36
N ALA A 234 -6.10 -13.49 -7.40
CA ALA A 234 -4.89 -13.06 -6.69
C ALA A 234 -4.02 -12.11 -7.53
N TRP A 235 -4.65 -11.20 -8.29
CA TRP A 235 -3.92 -10.31 -9.18
C TRP A 235 -2.91 -9.44 -8.43
N MET A 236 -1.67 -9.42 -8.92
CA MET A 236 -0.60 -8.57 -8.40
C MET A 236 0.23 -7.99 -9.53
N LEU A 237 0.69 -6.76 -9.34
CA LEU A 237 1.62 -6.15 -10.29
C LEU A 237 3.01 -6.77 -10.20
N PRO A 238 3.70 -6.94 -11.34
CA PRO A 238 5.09 -7.38 -11.38
C PRO A 238 6.07 -6.44 -10.68
N THR A 239 5.69 -5.17 -10.54
CA THR A 239 6.48 -4.17 -9.85
C THR A 239 5.79 -3.75 -8.57
N ASN A 240 6.61 -3.54 -7.54
CA ASN A 240 6.18 -2.90 -6.31
C ASN A 240 6.00 -1.36 -6.48
N ASP A 241 5.96 -0.85 -7.72
CA ASP A 241 6.02 0.60 -8.02
C ASP A 241 4.69 1.31 -7.72
N ILE A 242 3.56 0.58 -7.66
CA ILE A 242 2.33 1.14 -7.07
C ILE A 242 2.49 1.44 -5.58
N ASN A 243 3.43 0.76 -4.91
CA ASN A 243 3.80 1.08 -3.53
C ASN A 243 4.80 2.25 -3.45
N GLU A 244 5.21 2.87 -4.57
CA GLU A 244 5.55 4.30 -4.61
C GLU A 244 4.27 5.13 -4.54
N GLY A 245 3.54 5.01 -3.42
CA GLY A 245 2.35 5.82 -3.13
C GLY A 245 2.66 7.32 -3.14
N ALA A 246 1.76 8.16 -2.63
CA ALA A 246 1.93 9.63 -2.63
C ALA A 246 3.34 10.10 -2.15
N LEU A 247 4.00 9.33 -1.29
CA LEU A 247 5.38 9.56 -0.84
C LEU A 247 6.47 9.22 -1.89
N GLY A 248 6.29 8.17 -2.69
CA GLY A 248 7.22 7.80 -3.76
C GLY A 248 7.16 8.80 -4.91
N SER A 249 5.94 9.13 -5.37
CA SER A 249 5.72 10.21 -6.35
C SER A 249 6.23 11.56 -5.84
N PHE A 250 6.03 11.88 -4.55
CA PHE A 250 6.65 13.04 -3.88
C PHE A 250 8.17 13.02 -3.98
N ARG A 251 8.82 11.90 -3.67
CA ARG A 251 10.27 11.76 -3.72
C ARG A 251 10.80 11.93 -5.14
N VAL A 252 10.11 11.40 -6.15
CA VAL A 252 10.48 11.57 -7.57
C VAL A 252 10.34 13.03 -7.99
N MET A 253 9.25 13.69 -7.62
CA MET A 253 9.01 15.09 -7.96
C MET A 253 10.03 16.02 -7.30
N MET A 254 10.32 15.85 -6.02
CA MET A 254 11.35 16.62 -5.30
C MET A 254 12.76 16.39 -5.85
N ARG A 255 13.04 15.25 -6.50
CA ARG A 255 14.31 15.03 -7.22
C ARG A 255 14.38 15.82 -8.53
N ARG A 256 13.26 15.94 -9.25
CA ARG A 256 13.18 16.70 -10.51
C ARG A 256 13.11 18.21 -10.27
N GLN A 257 12.46 18.64 -9.19
CA GLN A 257 12.21 20.03 -8.84
C GLN A 257 12.49 20.27 -7.35
N PRO A 258 13.76 20.35 -6.94
CA PRO A 258 14.13 20.44 -5.52
C PRO A 258 13.75 21.76 -4.83
N GLN A 259 13.35 22.78 -5.60
CA GLN A 259 12.87 24.07 -5.09
C GLN A 259 11.34 24.11 -4.94
N LEU A 260 10.63 23.04 -5.32
CA LEU A 260 9.18 22.99 -5.26
C LEU A 260 8.74 22.92 -3.80
N SER A 261 7.77 23.75 -3.40
CA SER A 261 7.20 23.67 -2.05
C SER A 261 6.20 22.51 -1.96
N LEU A 262 6.03 21.97 -0.75
CA LEU A 262 5.08 20.88 -0.49
C LEU A 262 3.63 21.28 -0.83
N SER A 263 3.29 22.57 -0.64
CA SER A 263 1.98 23.13 -1.02
C SER A 263 1.76 23.13 -2.54
N VAL A 264 2.76 23.54 -3.32
CA VAL A 264 2.66 23.57 -4.79
C VAL A 264 2.57 22.15 -5.35
N GLN A 265 3.32 21.22 -4.76
CA GLN A 265 3.17 19.80 -5.06
C GLN A 265 1.74 19.30 -4.83
N ASN A 266 1.18 19.56 -3.65
CA ASN A 266 -0.16 19.07 -3.32
C ASN A 266 -1.19 19.63 -4.31
N ALA A 267 -1.06 20.92 -4.67
CA ALA A 267 -1.89 21.54 -5.70
C ALA A 267 -1.73 20.88 -7.08
N GLN A 268 -0.50 20.56 -7.51
CA GLN A 268 -0.25 19.84 -8.77
C GLN A 268 -0.83 18.43 -8.76
N ALA A 269 -0.74 17.71 -7.63
CA ALA A 269 -1.32 16.38 -7.49
C ALA A 269 -2.85 16.40 -7.54
N ILE A 270 -3.48 17.42 -6.93
CA ILE A 270 -4.93 17.65 -7.00
C ILE A 270 -5.34 17.97 -8.45
N MET A 271 -4.70 18.95 -9.09
CA MET A 271 -4.99 19.30 -10.48
C MET A 271 -4.81 18.11 -11.45
N ALA A 272 -3.80 17.26 -11.21
CA ALA A 272 -3.59 16.07 -12.02
C ALA A 272 -4.77 15.08 -11.90
N ARG A 273 -5.27 14.86 -10.68
CA ARG A 273 -6.43 13.98 -10.41
C ARG A 273 -7.75 14.54 -10.94
N GLU A 274 -7.92 15.85 -10.84
CA GLU A 274 -9.05 16.55 -11.46
C GLU A 274 -9.01 16.41 -12.99
N SER A 275 -7.82 16.54 -13.60
CA SER A 275 -7.64 16.41 -15.05
C SER A 275 -7.83 15.00 -15.60
N THR A 276 -7.58 13.97 -14.79
CA THR A 276 -7.81 12.56 -15.14
C THR A 276 -9.23 12.08 -14.80
N GLY A 277 -10.04 12.91 -14.15
CA GLY A 277 -11.42 12.59 -13.77
C GLY A 277 -11.52 11.62 -12.59
N GLU A 278 -10.43 11.37 -11.87
CA GLU A 278 -10.38 10.47 -10.72
C GLU A 278 -11.17 11.05 -9.54
N ASP A 279 -11.07 12.36 -9.29
CA ASP A 279 -11.83 13.01 -8.23
C ASP A 279 -13.34 13.03 -8.53
N GLN A 280 -13.74 13.19 -9.81
CA GLN A 280 -15.14 13.08 -10.21
C GLN A 280 -15.72 11.68 -9.96
N LYS A 281 -14.95 10.62 -10.21
CA LYS A 281 -15.37 9.24 -9.91
C LYS A 281 -15.53 9.02 -8.40
N ARG A 282 -14.56 9.50 -7.61
CA ARG A 282 -14.60 9.39 -6.15
C ARG A 282 -15.79 10.15 -5.55
N GLU A 283 -16.09 11.34 -6.05
CA GLU A 283 -17.26 12.12 -5.64
C GLU A 283 -18.56 11.36 -5.96
N GLN A 284 -18.65 10.77 -7.16
CA GLN A 284 -19.81 9.95 -7.55
C GLN A 284 -19.98 8.73 -6.63
N GLU A 285 -18.89 8.03 -6.30
CA GLU A 285 -18.91 6.89 -5.38
C GLU A 285 -19.35 7.28 -3.97
N ILE A 286 -18.87 8.42 -3.45
CA ILE A 286 -19.26 8.94 -2.13
C ILE A 286 -20.74 9.32 -2.12
N ILE A 287 -21.22 9.98 -3.17
CA ILE A 287 -22.62 10.36 -3.31
C ILE A 287 -23.51 9.12 -3.42
N GLU A 288 -23.10 8.12 -4.19
CA GLU A 288 -23.85 6.88 -4.39
C GLU A 288 -23.93 6.06 -3.09
N HIS A 289 -22.80 5.91 -2.38
CA HIS A 289 -22.78 5.28 -1.06
C HIS A 289 -23.66 6.03 -0.06
N SER A 290 -23.63 7.37 -0.07
CA SER A 290 -24.49 8.20 0.79
C SER A 290 -25.98 8.04 0.45
N ARG A 291 -26.33 7.98 -0.84
CA ARG A 291 -27.69 7.72 -1.32
C ARG A 291 -28.20 6.35 -0.89
N GLN A 292 -27.36 5.32 -0.99
CA GLN A 292 -27.69 3.97 -0.51
C GLN A 292 -28.02 4.00 0.99
N ARG A 293 -27.20 4.66 1.81
CA ARG A 293 -27.47 4.80 3.25
C ARG A 293 -28.75 5.57 3.56
N VAL A 294 -29.08 6.61 2.79
CA VAL A 294 -30.34 7.35 2.93
C VAL A 294 -31.52 6.45 2.57
N ALA A 295 -31.46 5.73 1.45
CA ALA A 295 -32.50 4.80 1.02
C ALA A 295 -32.73 3.66 2.03
N GLU A 296 -31.67 3.12 2.63
CA GLU A 296 -31.75 2.12 3.70
C GLU A 296 -32.43 2.68 4.96
N LYS A 297 -32.10 3.92 5.35
CA LYS A 297 -32.73 4.61 6.49
C LYS A 297 -34.21 4.86 6.22
N GLU A 298 -34.57 5.34 5.03
CA GLU A 298 -35.96 5.57 4.63
C GLU A 298 -36.77 4.27 4.57
N ALA A 299 -36.22 3.20 4.00
CA ALA A 299 -36.86 1.89 3.97
C ALA A 299 -37.10 1.35 5.38
N THR A 300 -36.14 1.56 6.29
CA THR A 300 -36.27 1.18 7.70
C THR A 300 -37.33 2.01 8.41
N TRP A 301 -37.38 3.32 8.15
CA TRP A 301 -38.39 4.21 8.70
C TRP A 301 -39.80 3.85 8.22
N LYS A 302 -39.99 3.61 6.91
CA LYS A 302 -41.27 3.16 6.34
C LYS A 302 -41.74 1.83 6.93
N LYS A 303 -40.84 0.85 7.07
CA LYS A 303 -41.14 -0.43 7.74
C LYS A 303 -41.54 -0.25 9.21
N ARG A 304 -40.90 0.69 9.93
CA ARG A 304 -41.26 1.01 11.32
C ARG A 304 -42.63 1.69 11.41
N GLN A 305 -42.96 2.58 10.48
CA GLN A 305 -44.28 3.23 10.40
C GLN A 305 -45.38 2.21 10.09
N GLN A 306 -45.19 1.34 9.10
CA GLN A 306 -46.15 0.27 8.78
C GLN A 306 -46.39 -0.65 9.97
N LYS A 307 -45.33 -1.11 10.64
CA LYS A 307 -45.47 -1.96 11.85
C LYS A 307 -46.16 -1.25 13.01
N ARG A 308 -46.03 0.08 13.14
CA ARG A 308 -46.77 0.87 14.14
C ARG A 308 -48.25 0.92 13.77
N GLN A 309 -48.59 1.26 12.53
CA GLN A 309 -49.96 1.29 12.04
C GLN A 309 -50.65 -0.08 12.13
N GLU A 310 -49.98 -1.15 11.72
CA GLU A 310 -50.49 -2.53 11.87
C GLU A 310 -50.74 -2.89 13.33
N LYS A 311 -49.84 -2.47 14.23
CA LYS A 311 -49.99 -2.70 15.66
C LYS A 311 -51.13 -1.90 16.26
N ASP A 312 -51.31 -0.65 15.87
CA ASP A 312 -52.39 0.21 16.36
C ASP A 312 -53.76 -0.36 15.93
N LEU A 313 -53.90 -0.77 14.66
CA LEU A 313 -55.10 -1.46 14.16
C LEU A 313 -55.34 -2.80 14.87
N TRP A 314 -54.27 -3.54 15.16
CA TRP A 314 -54.37 -4.81 15.88
C TRP A 314 -54.78 -4.63 17.34
N LEU A 315 -54.28 -3.58 18.00
CA LEU A 315 -54.72 -3.19 19.33
C LEU A 315 -56.18 -2.73 19.30
N GLU A 316 -56.60 -1.91 18.33
CA GLU A 316 -58.00 -1.48 18.17
C GLU A 316 -58.96 -2.67 18.06
N ALA A 317 -58.63 -3.68 17.26
CA ALA A 317 -59.43 -4.89 17.07
C ALA A 317 -59.41 -5.86 18.26
N LEU A 318 -58.46 -5.73 19.20
CA LEU A 318 -58.37 -6.61 20.35
C LEU A 318 -59.49 -6.29 21.36
N GLU A 319 -60.30 -7.30 21.69
CA GLU A 319 -61.32 -7.17 22.73
C GLU A 319 -60.69 -6.96 24.11
N LEU A 320 -61.21 -5.99 24.85
CA LEU A 320 -60.73 -5.67 26.19
C LEU A 320 -61.25 -6.70 27.21
N VAL A 321 -60.35 -7.41 27.88
CA VAL A 321 -60.72 -8.37 28.93
C VAL A 321 -60.81 -7.64 30.26
N LEU A 322 -62.04 -7.38 30.70
CA LEU A 322 -62.36 -6.68 31.96
C LEU A 322 -62.71 -7.62 33.13
N ASP A 323 -62.42 -8.91 32.96
CA ASP A 323 -62.71 -9.96 33.94
C ASP A 323 -61.43 -10.39 34.66
N GLU A 324 -61.36 -10.08 35.96
CA GLU A 324 -60.21 -10.31 36.84
C GLU A 324 -59.76 -11.78 36.84
N THR A 325 -60.71 -12.71 36.73
CA THR A 325 -60.45 -14.15 36.80
C THR A 325 -59.73 -14.70 35.57
N LYS A 326 -59.73 -13.96 34.46
CA LYS A 326 -59.12 -14.35 33.18
C LYS A 326 -57.68 -13.86 33.02
N VAL A 327 -57.25 -12.85 33.79
CA VAL A 327 -55.91 -12.26 33.73
C VAL A 327 -54.78 -13.27 34.03
N PRO A 328 -54.91 -14.20 35.01
CA PRO A 328 -53.88 -15.22 35.26
C PRO A 328 -53.71 -16.23 34.11
N GLY A 329 -54.73 -16.39 33.27
CA GLY A 329 -54.76 -17.29 32.11
C GLY A 329 -54.03 -16.74 30.88
N LEU A 330 -53.81 -15.42 30.80
CA LEU A 330 -53.10 -14.77 29.69
C LEU A 330 -51.59 -15.05 29.77
N LYS A 331 -51.00 -15.54 28.67
CA LYS A 331 -49.58 -15.93 28.60
C LYS A 331 -48.86 -15.19 27.47
N GLY A 332 -47.57 -14.91 27.70
CA GLY A 332 -46.66 -14.45 26.66
C GLY A 332 -47.08 -13.13 26.02
N GLU A 333 -47.36 -13.15 24.71
CA GLU A 333 -47.67 -11.97 23.91
C GLU A 333 -49.07 -11.41 24.24
N ALA A 334 -50.08 -12.27 24.37
CA ALA A 334 -51.45 -11.87 24.72
C ALA A 334 -51.55 -11.04 26.02
N LEU A 335 -50.67 -11.30 27.00
CA LEU A 335 -50.60 -10.50 28.24
C LEU A 335 -50.00 -9.11 28.00
N LYS A 336 -48.94 -9.03 27.20
CA LYS A 336 -48.26 -7.76 26.86
C LYS A 336 -49.12 -6.89 25.96
N ASP A 337 -49.91 -7.51 25.11
CA ASP A 337 -50.82 -6.85 24.21
C ASP A 337 -52.04 -6.29 24.93
N MET A 338 -52.55 -7.01 25.92
CA MET A 338 -53.55 -6.48 26.84
C MET A 338 -53.00 -5.28 27.63
N LEU A 339 -51.73 -5.34 28.09
CA LEU A 339 -51.07 -4.19 28.71
C LEU A 339 -51.01 -2.96 27.78
N ASP A 340 -50.63 -3.16 26.51
CA ASP A 340 -50.56 -2.08 25.53
C ASP A 340 -51.96 -1.52 25.20
N LYS A 341 -52.99 -2.36 25.14
CA LYS A 341 -54.40 -1.94 24.96
C LYS A 341 -54.90 -1.12 26.15
N PHE A 342 -54.66 -1.55 27.38
CA PHE A 342 -55.03 -0.79 28.57
C PHE A 342 -54.29 0.56 28.65
N LYS A 343 -53.05 0.65 28.16
CA LYS A 343 -52.34 1.93 28.01
C LYS A 343 -52.93 2.83 26.93
N ALA A 344 -53.30 2.27 25.79
CA ALA A 344 -53.93 3.01 24.69
C ALA A 344 -55.28 3.61 25.10
N VAL A 345 -56.02 2.92 25.98
CA VAL A 345 -57.32 3.36 26.51
C VAL A 345 -57.17 4.27 27.75
N GLY A 346 -55.94 4.58 28.17
CA GLY A 346 -55.67 5.57 29.23
C GLY A 346 -55.91 5.06 30.65
N ALA A 347 -55.70 3.76 30.92
CA ALA A 347 -55.86 3.21 32.26
C ALA A 347 -54.83 3.79 33.26
N PRO A 348 -55.27 4.20 34.47
CA PRO A 348 -54.40 4.79 35.49
C PRO A 348 -53.40 3.77 36.07
N ASP A 349 -52.27 4.27 36.58
CA ASP A 349 -51.20 3.51 37.28
C ASP A 349 -50.37 2.51 36.45
N LEU A 350 -50.44 2.56 35.11
CA LEU A 350 -49.61 1.73 34.23
C LEU A 350 -48.23 2.33 33.88
N GLY A 351 -47.88 3.48 34.47
CA GLY A 351 -46.71 4.30 34.08
C GLY A 351 -45.35 3.61 34.25
N ASN A 352 -45.21 2.76 35.28
CA ASN A 352 -43.93 2.12 35.62
C ASN A 352 -43.74 0.72 35.02
N VAL A 353 -44.74 0.17 34.33
CA VAL A 353 -44.72 -1.20 33.78
C VAL A 353 -44.66 -1.16 32.26
N ASN A 354 -43.76 -1.91 31.64
CA ASN A 354 -43.61 -2.02 30.18
C ASN A 354 -43.55 -3.48 29.72
N ARG A 355 -43.53 -3.73 28.40
CA ARG A 355 -43.46 -5.10 27.82
C ARG A 355 -42.25 -5.93 28.30
N ARG A 356 -41.20 -5.30 28.84
CA ARG A 356 -39.98 -5.95 29.38
C ARG A 356 -40.06 -6.18 30.90
N SER A 357 -41.11 -5.69 31.56
CA SER A 357 -41.31 -5.86 33.00
C SER A 357 -41.65 -7.31 33.33
N LYS A 358 -41.38 -7.72 34.58
CA LYS A 358 -41.66 -9.10 35.03
C LYS A 358 -43.15 -9.40 34.87
N VAL A 359 -43.46 -10.60 34.38
CA VAL A 359 -44.83 -11.06 34.08
C VAL A 359 -45.79 -10.89 35.27
N GLY A 360 -45.32 -11.09 36.51
CA GLY A 360 -46.10 -10.86 37.72
C GLY A 360 -46.53 -9.40 37.88
N ALA A 361 -45.61 -8.46 37.69
CA ALA A 361 -45.88 -7.02 37.78
C ALA A 361 -46.86 -6.54 36.69
N ILE A 362 -46.81 -7.14 35.50
CA ILE A 362 -47.78 -6.85 34.43
C ILE A 362 -49.19 -7.30 34.82
N ARG A 363 -49.31 -8.49 35.44
CA ARG A 363 -50.61 -9.04 35.87
C ARG A 363 -51.21 -8.25 37.02
N GLU A 364 -50.40 -7.91 38.02
CA GLU A 364 -50.82 -7.08 39.16
C GLU A 364 -51.31 -5.71 38.68
N ALA A 365 -50.58 -5.05 37.78
CA ALA A 365 -50.98 -3.76 37.23
C ALA A 365 -52.30 -3.82 36.42
N LEU A 366 -52.51 -4.91 35.65
CA LEU A 366 -53.77 -5.13 34.93
C LEU A 366 -54.95 -5.40 35.87
N ILE A 367 -54.74 -6.20 36.92
CA ILE A 367 -55.78 -6.49 37.93
C ILE A 367 -56.19 -5.19 38.64
N VAL A 368 -55.24 -4.37 39.07
CA VAL A 368 -55.51 -3.07 39.71
C VAL A 368 -56.28 -2.13 38.77
N ALA A 369 -55.94 -2.11 37.48
CA ALA A 369 -56.67 -1.31 36.50
C ALA A 369 -58.12 -1.81 36.28
N ILE A 370 -58.33 -3.13 36.27
CA ILE A 370 -59.64 -3.76 36.16
C ILE A 370 -60.49 -3.54 37.42
N GLU A 371 -59.92 -3.65 38.61
CA GLU A 371 -60.59 -3.33 39.88
C GLU A 371 -61.07 -1.88 39.91
N LYS A 372 -60.26 -0.94 39.42
CA LYS A 372 -60.65 0.48 39.32
C LYS A 372 -61.76 0.72 38.29
N TYR A 373 -61.78 -0.05 37.21
CA TYR A 373 -62.90 -0.04 36.26
C TYR A 373 -64.19 -0.56 36.92
N ASN A 374 -64.12 -1.72 37.59
CA ASN A 374 -65.26 -2.34 38.25
C ASN A 374 -65.82 -1.51 39.42
N ASN A 375 -64.93 -0.78 40.12
CA ASN A 375 -65.30 0.15 41.19
C ASN A 375 -65.77 1.53 40.67
N GLY A 376 -65.83 1.72 39.34
CA GLY A 376 -66.31 2.95 38.70
C GLY A 376 -65.39 4.16 38.84
N THR A 377 -64.16 3.96 39.31
CA THR A 377 -63.15 5.02 39.52
C THR A 377 -62.38 5.35 38.25
N TRP A 378 -62.49 4.50 37.22
CA TRP A 378 -62.00 4.75 35.87
C TRP A 378 -63.03 4.27 34.86
N ARG A 379 -63.22 5.02 33.76
CA ARG A 379 -64.08 4.66 32.63
C ARG A 379 -63.30 4.80 31.33
N ILE A 380 -63.61 3.91 30.39
CA ILE A 380 -63.09 3.96 29.03
C ILE A 380 -63.76 5.15 28.33
N ALA A 381 -62.97 6.07 27.78
CA ALA A 381 -63.53 7.20 27.04
C ALA A 381 -64.22 6.69 25.76
N GLY A 382 -65.52 6.99 25.61
CA GLY A 382 -66.30 6.67 24.40
C GLY A 382 -67.67 6.04 24.60
N GLU A 383 -68.13 5.76 25.81
CA GLU A 383 -69.54 5.42 26.06
C GLU A 383 -70.32 6.69 26.47
N ASP A 384 -71.16 7.14 25.53
CA ASP A 384 -72.06 8.32 25.44
C ASP A 384 -71.49 9.66 24.94
N GLU A 385 -72.06 10.12 23.82
CA GLU A 385 -71.88 11.43 23.17
C GLU A 385 -72.42 12.58 24.03
N GLY A 386 -71.69 13.71 24.08
CA GLY A 386 -72.19 14.96 24.64
C GLY A 386 -71.11 16.05 24.69
N GLU A 387 -71.28 17.06 23.84
CA GLU A 387 -70.55 18.33 23.67
C GLU A 387 -69.75 18.87 24.87
N GLY A 388 -68.58 19.46 24.60
CA GLY A 388 -68.03 20.47 25.50
C GLY A 388 -66.51 20.73 25.44
N ASP A 389 -66.13 21.57 24.49
CA ASP A 389 -65.19 22.69 24.64
C ASP A 389 -63.65 22.49 24.52
N GLU A 390 -63.09 23.56 23.95
CA GLU A 390 -61.78 23.77 23.36
C GLU A 390 -60.58 23.76 24.34
N SER A 391 -59.39 23.83 23.71
CA SER A 391 -58.14 24.47 24.17
C SER A 391 -57.06 23.56 24.79
N SER A 392 -56.06 23.20 23.99
CA SER A 392 -54.71 23.82 24.02
C SER A 392 -53.79 23.09 23.02
N ASP A 393 -53.42 23.76 21.94
CA ASP A 393 -52.09 24.35 21.74
C ASP A 393 -50.98 23.30 21.63
N LEU A 394 -50.71 22.88 20.39
CA LEU A 394 -49.49 22.18 20.03
C LEU A 394 -48.85 22.98 18.90
N GLY A 395 -47.88 23.79 19.30
CA GLY A 395 -47.06 24.60 18.42
C GLY A 395 -46.34 23.76 17.37
N ASP A 396 -46.22 24.37 16.19
CA ASP A 396 -45.27 24.02 15.16
C ASP A 396 -43.84 24.03 15.75
N ASP A 397 -43.29 22.86 16.06
CA ASP A 397 -41.85 22.68 16.17
C ASP A 397 -41.30 22.23 14.81
N GLU A 398 -41.01 23.25 14.01
CA GLU A 398 -40.10 23.20 12.86
C GLU A 398 -38.76 22.56 13.30
N PRO A 399 -38.23 21.54 12.60
CA PRO A 399 -36.96 20.94 13.00
C PRO A 399 -35.82 21.93 12.78
N SER A 400 -35.32 22.48 13.89
CA SER A 400 -34.09 23.24 14.01
C SER A 400 -32.95 22.64 13.18
N ALA A 401 -32.21 23.56 12.55
CA ALA A 401 -31.05 23.33 11.73
C ALA A 401 -30.08 22.27 12.31
N LEU A 402 -29.59 21.44 11.38
CA LEU A 402 -28.48 20.52 11.54
C LEU A 402 -27.28 21.18 12.23
N GLU A 403 -27.00 20.78 13.47
CA GLU A 403 -25.65 20.93 14.01
C GLU A 403 -24.75 19.81 13.47
N PRO A 404 -23.48 20.12 13.12
CA PRO A 404 -22.54 19.13 12.62
C PRO A 404 -22.04 18.27 13.78
N ILE A 405 -22.44 17.00 13.81
CA ILE A 405 -21.87 16.01 14.72
C ILE A 405 -20.48 15.65 14.18
N SER A 406 -19.45 16.15 14.85
CA SER A 406 -18.07 15.69 14.73
C SER A 406 -17.88 14.43 15.57
N ASP A 407 -18.07 13.25 14.98
CA ASP A 407 -17.65 11.98 15.60
C ASP A 407 -16.37 11.50 14.92
N TRP A 408 -15.24 11.98 15.43
CA TRP A 408 -13.99 11.22 15.40
C TRP A 408 -13.91 10.46 16.72
N GLU A 409 -14.40 9.23 16.73
CA GLU A 409 -13.97 8.24 17.72
C GLU A 409 -13.31 7.09 16.96
N GLU A 410 -11.98 7.04 17.13
CA GLU A 410 -11.13 5.89 16.85
C GLU A 410 -11.65 4.71 17.67
N THR A 411 -12.14 3.68 16.99
CA THR A 411 -12.27 2.36 17.59
C THR A 411 -10.95 1.63 17.40
N ASP A 412 -10.08 1.72 18.40
CA ASP A 412 -9.10 0.69 18.70
C ASP A 412 -9.87 -0.61 18.97
N THR A 413 -9.64 -1.62 18.12
CA THR A 413 -9.97 -3.00 18.44
C THR A 413 -8.67 -3.78 18.47
N GLU A 414 -8.24 -4.11 19.69
CA GLU A 414 -7.39 -5.26 19.96
C GLU A 414 -8.20 -6.53 19.65
N ASP A 415 -7.68 -7.32 18.71
CA ASP A 415 -7.69 -8.79 18.71
C ASP A 415 -6.50 -9.29 17.88
#